data_AF-A0A395ZDQ6-F1
#
_entry.id   AF-A0A395ZDQ6-F1
#
_cell.length_a   1.000
_cell.length_b   1.000
_cell.length_c   1.000
_cell.angle_alpha   90.00
_cell.angle_beta   90.00
_cell.angle_gamma   90.00
#
_symmetry.space_group_name_H-M   'P 1'
#
loop_
_entity.id
_entity.type
_entity.pdbx_description
1 polymer ?
#
loop_
_entity_poly.entity_id
_entity_poly.type
_entity_poly.pdbx_seq_one_letter_code
_entity_poly.pdbx_strand_id
1 'polypeptide(L)'
;MLDGKDIIPVKLYDDRKENYIEINYTFDKVYRSWLKKLLDFVKKVAEERDKYSEEVLKSAEYSFLGTAESVADQFFYFLMKDEMSEATGNSPLDMLCKYISDESTPIEFLENRNYMINLCTKEFNAFLQGQIFDFYISMWSCFETAINAIFSPYSAQLEDKLNNSHFKKNLNFLKQCFQGKEEKEWVSNIFTEHKSEFIKKFPKYVSFSDEINFLFGEILKNYTRDKKKDKEILLYCGRLRNTLHNNGLNKGDDKEIMIGNHVFKMKHSEKVYYESYQDIMLLVNEIFDIYAEILKAWNIDKEDR
;
A
#
# COMPACT_ATOMS: atom_id res chain seq x y z
N MET A 1 17.94 -20.82 25.06
CA MET A 1 16.54 -20.81 24.59
C MET A 1 16.54 -20.01 23.29
N LEU A 2 16.16 -20.64 22.18
CA LEU A 2 16.08 -19.97 20.87
C LEU A 2 14.80 -19.12 20.85
N ASP A 3 14.86 -17.94 21.45
CA ASP A 3 13.71 -17.03 21.51
C ASP A 3 13.30 -16.67 20.07
N GLY A 4 12.14 -17.18 19.64
CA GLY A 4 11.55 -16.85 18.33
C GLY A 4 11.30 -18.03 17.39
N LYS A 5 11.80 -19.25 17.67
CA LYS A 5 11.59 -20.41 16.78
C LYS A 5 10.79 -21.54 17.45
N ASP A 6 9.93 -22.20 16.67
CA ASP A 6 9.15 -23.37 17.03
C ASP A 6 9.74 -24.61 16.34
N ILE A 7 9.97 -25.70 17.08
CA ILE A 7 10.47 -26.97 16.51
C ILE A 7 9.30 -27.94 16.37
N ILE A 8 9.10 -28.47 15.17
CA ILE A 8 8.04 -29.43 14.85
C ILE A 8 8.67 -30.75 14.39
N PRO A 9 8.54 -31.84 15.17
CA PRO A 9 8.96 -33.17 14.73
C PRO A 9 7.98 -33.73 13.72
N VAL A 10 8.49 -34.20 12.58
CA VAL A 10 7.69 -34.82 11.51
C VAL A 10 8.22 -36.22 11.23
N LYS A 11 7.31 -37.19 11.21
CA LYS A 11 7.61 -38.58 10.86
C LYS A 11 7.43 -38.79 9.37
N LEU A 12 8.53 -39.07 8.68
CA LEU A 12 8.53 -39.48 7.27
C LEU A 12 8.54 -41.00 7.22
N TYR A 13 7.43 -41.56 6.77
CA TYR A 13 7.24 -43.00 6.68
C TYR A 13 7.79 -43.56 5.37
N ASP A 14 8.19 -44.83 5.38
CA ASP A 14 8.39 -45.59 4.15
C ASP A 14 7.06 -45.82 3.41
N ASP A 15 7.13 -46.30 2.17
CA ASP A 15 5.94 -46.53 1.32
C ASP A 15 4.93 -47.50 1.96
N ARG A 16 5.40 -48.37 2.86
CA ARG A 16 4.58 -49.38 3.56
C ARG A 16 4.01 -48.85 4.88
N LYS A 17 4.43 -47.66 5.32
CA LYS A 17 4.15 -47.07 6.64
C LYS A 17 4.56 -47.95 7.82
N GLU A 18 5.54 -48.83 7.61
CA GLU A 18 6.03 -49.76 8.63
C GLU A 18 7.21 -49.15 9.41
N ASN A 19 8.02 -48.33 8.73
CA ASN A 19 9.16 -47.63 9.33
C ASN A 19 9.03 -46.12 9.12
N TYR A 20 9.67 -45.34 9.99
CA TYR A 20 9.78 -43.90 9.82
C TYR A 20 11.14 -43.37 10.24
N ILE A 21 11.53 -42.24 9.65
CA ILE A 21 12.54 -41.34 10.18
C ILE A 21 11.85 -40.11 10.76
N GLU A 22 12.30 -39.63 11.91
CA GLU A 22 11.82 -38.38 12.49
C GLU A 22 12.79 -37.25 12.12
N ILE A 23 12.24 -36.21 11.50
CA ILE A 23 12.98 -35.00 11.12
C ILE A 23 12.36 -33.81 11.84
N ASN A 24 13.21 -33.00 12.45
CA ASN A 24 12.79 -31.77 13.11
C ASN A 24 12.84 -30.61 12.11
N TYR A 25 11.70 -29.99 11.85
CA TYR A 25 11.63 -28.72 11.14
C TYR A 25 11.62 -27.58 12.14
N THR A 26 12.36 -26.51 11.86
CA THR A 26 12.42 -25.32 12.72
C THR A 26 11.75 -24.17 12.00
N PHE A 27 10.61 -23.71 12.53
CA PHE A 27 9.86 -22.58 11.97
C PHE A 27 10.06 -21.32 12.81
N ASP A 28 10.07 -20.16 12.18
CA ASP A 28 10.25 -18.86 12.82
C ASP A 28 8.89 -18.16 13.08
N LYS A 29 8.72 -17.65 14.30
CA LYS A 29 7.48 -17.00 14.75
C LYS A 29 7.18 -15.72 13.97
N VAL A 30 8.18 -15.06 13.40
CA VAL A 30 8.00 -13.88 12.55
C VAL A 30 7.25 -14.26 11.28
N TYR A 31 7.67 -15.33 10.59
CA TYR A 31 6.99 -15.86 9.41
C TYR A 31 5.58 -16.34 9.75
N ARG A 32 5.45 -17.11 10.83
CA ARG A 32 4.14 -17.56 11.32
C ARG A 32 3.15 -16.39 11.52
N SER A 33 3.60 -15.30 12.14
CA SER A 33 2.76 -14.11 12.38
C SER A 33 2.34 -13.46 11.07
N TRP A 34 3.28 -13.28 10.13
CA TRP A 34 3.00 -12.72 8.81
C TRP A 34 2.04 -13.56 7.99
N LEU A 35 2.32 -14.86 7.87
CA LEU A 35 1.46 -15.81 7.15
C LEU A 35 0.05 -15.80 7.75
N LYS A 36 -0.10 -15.79 9.08
CA LYS A 36 -1.42 -15.69 9.70
C LYS A 36 -2.13 -14.39 9.32
N LYS A 37 -1.46 -13.24 9.43
CA LYS A 37 -2.04 -11.92 9.10
C LYS A 37 -2.46 -11.82 7.63
N LEU A 38 -1.65 -12.34 6.71
CA LEU A 38 -1.97 -12.36 5.28
C LEU A 38 -3.13 -13.29 4.97
N LEU A 39 -3.18 -14.48 5.58
CA LEU A 39 -4.28 -15.40 5.40
C LEU A 39 -5.61 -14.82 5.91
N ASP A 40 -5.58 -14.15 7.07
CA ASP A 40 -6.74 -13.46 7.62
C ASP A 40 -7.17 -12.30 6.70
N PHE A 41 -6.21 -11.57 6.11
CA PHE A 41 -6.48 -10.52 5.14
C PHE A 41 -7.11 -11.05 3.84
N VAL A 42 -6.56 -12.11 3.23
CA VAL A 42 -7.10 -12.71 2.00
C VAL A 42 -8.53 -13.22 2.23
N LYS A 43 -8.82 -13.84 3.38
CA LYS A 43 -10.19 -14.23 3.75
C LYS A 43 -11.12 -13.03 3.81
N LYS A 44 -10.69 -11.94 4.43
CA LYS A 44 -11.47 -10.69 4.52
C LYS A 44 -11.75 -10.10 3.13
N VAL A 45 -10.77 -10.14 2.23
CA VAL A 45 -10.94 -9.71 0.82
C VAL A 45 -11.97 -10.59 0.11
N ALA A 46 -11.87 -11.91 0.27
CA ALA A 46 -12.82 -12.85 -0.31
C ALA A 46 -14.25 -12.65 0.22
N GLU A 47 -14.41 -12.47 1.53
CA GLU A 47 -15.71 -12.18 2.16
C GLU A 47 -16.37 -10.90 1.62
N GLU A 48 -15.57 -9.86 1.33
CA GLU A 48 -16.09 -8.64 0.69
C GLU A 48 -16.44 -8.87 -0.78
N ARG A 49 -15.56 -9.56 -1.52
CA ARG A 49 -15.75 -9.88 -2.93
C ARG A 49 -17.01 -10.70 -3.18
N ASP A 50 -17.29 -11.67 -2.33
CA ASP A 50 -18.43 -12.58 -2.46
C ASP A 50 -19.79 -11.90 -2.27
N LYS A 51 -19.82 -10.61 -1.89
CA LYS A 51 -21.04 -9.78 -1.87
C LYS A 51 -21.47 -9.30 -3.25
N TYR A 52 -20.61 -9.38 -4.26
CA TYR A 52 -20.83 -8.83 -5.58
C TYR A 52 -20.90 -9.93 -6.64
N SER A 53 -21.64 -9.69 -7.72
CA SER A 53 -21.70 -10.62 -8.85
C SER A 53 -20.42 -10.59 -9.68
N GLU A 54 -20.11 -11.70 -10.36
CA GLU A 54 -18.94 -11.79 -11.24
C GLU A 54 -18.89 -10.72 -12.34
N GLU A 55 -20.05 -10.27 -12.82
CA GLU A 55 -20.13 -9.21 -13.83
C GLU A 55 -19.70 -7.86 -13.25
N VAL A 56 -20.16 -7.54 -12.03
CA VAL A 56 -19.79 -6.30 -11.34
C VAL A 56 -18.30 -6.27 -11.03
N LEU A 57 -17.74 -7.39 -10.57
CA LEU A 57 -16.33 -7.52 -10.23
C LEU A 57 -15.35 -7.28 -11.39
N LYS A 58 -15.81 -7.33 -12.65
CA LYS A 58 -15.00 -6.97 -13.83
C LYS A 58 -14.82 -5.47 -14.01
N SER A 59 -15.59 -4.65 -13.30
CA SER A 59 -15.54 -3.19 -13.41
C SER A 59 -14.33 -2.62 -12.65
N ALA A 60 -13.75 -1.54 -13.19
CA ALA A 60 -12.49 -0.98 -12.68
C ALA A 60 -12.62 -0.48 -11.22
N GLU A 61 -13.81 -0.07 -10.80
CA GLU A 61 -14.11 0.39 -9.45
C GLU A 61 -13.97 -0.72 -8.40
N TYR A 62 -14.17 -1.98 -8.79
CA TYR A 62 -14.06 -3.17 -7.96
C TYR A 62 -12.66 -3.82 -8.01
N SER A 63 -11.76 -3.24 -8.82
CA SER A 63 -10.44 -3.83 -9.11
C SER A 63 -9.58 -4.07 -7.87
N PHE A 64 -9.77 -3.31 -6.79
CA PHE A 64 -8.98 -3.51 -5.58
C PHE A 64 -9.26 -4.88 -4.93
N LEU A 65 -10.47 -5.42 -5.04
CA LEU A 65 -10.81 -6.73 -4.48
C LEU A 65 -9.95 -7.86 -5.09
N GLY A 66 -9.73 -7.84 -6.41
CA GLY A 66 -8.88 -8.84 -7.08
C GLY A 66 -7.38 -8.52 -7.01
N THR A 67 -7.02 -7.24 -7.13
CA THR A 67 -5.61 -6.83 -7.13
C THR A 67 -4.97 -6.88 -5.74
N ALA A 68 -5.72 -6.58 -4.66
CA ALA A 68 -5.24 -6.76 -3.30
C ALA A 68 -4.95 -8.24 -2.99
N GLU A 69 -5.86 -9.14 -3.36
CA GLU A 69 -5.67 -10.58 -3.22
C GLU A 69 -4.41 -11.03 -3.97
N SER A 70 -4.23 -10.59 -5.22
CA SER A 70 -3.05 -10.91 -6.02
C SER A 70 -1.74 -10.41 -5.40
N VAL A 71 -1.73 -9.20 -4.83
CA VAL A 71 -0.56 -8.64 -4.14
C VAL A 71 -0.27 -9.40 -2.84
N ALA A 72 -1.31 -9.75 -2.08
CA ALA A 72 -1.18 -10.57 -0.89
C ALA A 72 -0.65 -11.96 -1.22
N ASP A 73 -1.14 -12.60 -2.27
CA ASP A 73 -0.72 -13.94 -2.71
C ASP A 73 0.75 -13.97 -3.12
N GLN A 74 1.22 -12.95 -3.85
CA GLN A 74 2.63 -12.84 -4.22
C GLN A 74 3.54 -12.77 -2.98
N PHE A 75 3.18 -11.92 -2.02
CA PHE A 75 3.94 -11.79 -0.78
C PHE A 75 3.83 -13.04 0.10
N PHE A 76 2.65 -13.67 0.15
CA PHE A 76 2.40 -14.92 0.85
C PHE A 76 3.24 -16.06 0.28
N TYR A 77 3.27 -16.20 -1.05
CA TYR A 77 4.09 -17.19 -1.74
C TYR A 77 5.58 -17.00 -1.44
N PHE A 78 6.06 -15.75 -1.48
CA PHE A 78 7.43 -15.41 -1.11
C PHE A 78 7.75 -15.91 0.31
N LEU A 79 6.97 -15.48 1.31
CA LEU A 79 7.19 -15.87 2.70
C LEU A 79 7.12 -17.38 2.93
N MET A 80 6.19 -18.08 2.27
CA MET A 80 6.10 -19.53 2.36
C MET A 80 7.36 -20.22 1.84
N LYS A 81 7.82 -19.84 0.64
CA LYS A 81 9.01 -20.43 0.01
C LYS A 81 10.25 -20.19 0.84
N ASP A 82 10.34 -19.00 1.40
CA ASP A 82 11.45 -18.56 2.23
C ASP A 82 11.50 -19.35 3.55
N GLU A 83 10.38 -19.41 4.27
CA GLU A 83 10.26 -20.19 5.52
C GLU A 83 10.50 -21.69 5.30
N MET A 84 10.02 -22.26 4.19
CA MET A 84 10.30 -23.66 3.85
C MET A 84 11.81 -23.90 3.64
N SER A 85 12.51 -22.93 3.06
CA SER A 85 13.96 -23.03 2.82
C SER A 85 14.71 -22.96 4.14
N GLU A 86 14.37 -22.00 5.00
CA GLU A 86 14.93 -21.84 6.35
C GLU A 86 14.64 -23.05 7.25
N ALA A 87 13.42 -23.60 7.21
CA ALA A 87 13.03 -24.74 8.02
C ALA A 87 13.78 -26.03 7.67
N THR A 88 14.35 -26.10 6.46
CA THR A 88 15.22 -27.20 6.01
C THR A 88 16.71 -26.90 6.19
N GLY A 89 17.05 -25.80 6.86
CA GLY A 89 18.41 -25.31 7.02
C GLY A 89 19.07 -24.98 5.69
N ASN A 90 18.29 -24.59 4.68
CA ASN A 90 18.75 -24.38 3.30
C ASN A 90 19.52 -25.58 2.74
N SER A 91 19.15 -26.81 3.12
CA SER A 91 19.88 -28.04 2.71
C SER A 91 20.08 -28.22 1.20
N PRO A 92 19.21 -27.73 0.28
CA PRO A 92 19.47 -27.81 -1.16
C PRO A 92 20.51 -26.80 -1.67
N LEU A 93 20.96 -25.84 -0.87
CA LEU A 93 21.85 -24.77 -1.32
C LEU A 93 23.17 -25.28 -1.89
N ASP A 94 23.78 -26.27 -1.25
CA ASP A 94 25.03 -26.86 -1.74
C ASP A 94 24.85 -27.57 -3.09
N MET A 95 23.65 -28.13 -3.35
CA MET A 95 23.33 -28.73 -4.65
C MET A 95 23.13 -27.67 -5.72
N LEU A 96 22.44 -26.57 -5.40
CA LEU A 96 22.28 -25.43 -6.30
C LEU A 96 23.64 -24.82 -6.67
N CYS A 97 24.52 -24.63 -5.69
CA CYS A 97 25.88 -24.12 -5.91
C CYS A 97 26.67 -25.00 -6.88
N LYS A 98 26.58 -26.33 -6.73
CA LYS A 98 27.23 -27.27 -7.66
C LYS A 98 26.61 -27.22 -9.05
N TYR A 99 25.29 -27.15 -9.13
CA TYR A 99 24.56 -27.14 -10.40
C TYR A 99 24.89 -25.94 -11.28
N ILE A 100 25.13 -24.77 -10.67
CA ILE A 100 25.45 -23.53 -11.40
C ILE A 100 26.97 -23.32 -11.62
N SER A 101 27.82 -24.15 -11.02
CA SER A 101 29.26 -24.08 -11.18
C SER A 101 29.72 -24.96 -12.33
N ASP A 102 30.75 -24.53 -13.07
CA ASP A 102 31.41 -25.38 -14.05
C ASP A 102 32.16 -26.52 -13.33
N GLU A 103 31.91 -27.77 -13.73
CA GLU A 103 32.54 -28.96 -13.16
C GLU A 103 34.09 -28.94 -13.27
N SER A 104 34.64 -28.12 -14.16
CA SER A 104 36.08 -27.99 -14.38
C SER A 104 36.80 -27.05 -13.40
N THR A 105 36.09 -26.29 -12.56
CA THR A 105 36.69 -25.25 -11.69
C THR A 105 36.25 -25.35 -10.22
N PRO A 106 36.95 -26.12 -9.37
CA PRO A 106 36.62 -26.25 -7.94
C PRO A 106 36.61 -24.93 -7.14
N ILE A 107 37.33 -23.91 -7.61
CA ILE A 107 37.38 -22.58 -7.00
C ILE A 107 36.05 -21.84 -7.16
N GLU A 108 35.44 -21.92 -8.34
CA GLU A 108 34.17 -21.26 -8.66
C GLU A 108 33.02 -21.77 -7.78
N PHE A 109 32.97 -23.09 -7.55
CA PHE A 109 32.03 -23.69 -6.59
C PHE A 109 32.19 -23.11 -5.18
N LEU A 110 33.42 -22.98 -4.68
CA LEU A 110 33.68 -22.47 -3.34
C LEU A 110 33.31 -20.98 -3.22
N GLU A 111 33.58 -20.18 -4.26
CA GLU A 111 33.20 -18.77 -4.31
C GLU A 111 31.67 -18.59 -4.34
N ASN A 112 30.99 -19.29 -5.23
CA ASN A 112 29.52 -19.30 -5.33
C ASN A 112 28.88 -19.71 -4.00
N ARG A 113 29.37 -20.81 -3.41
CA ARG A 113 28.89 -21.32 -2.12
C ARG A 113 29.07 -20.30 -1.01
N ASN A 114 30.26 -19.70 -0.89
CA ASN A 114 30.53 -18.71 0.16
C ASN A 114 29.67 -17.45 0.00
N TYR A 115 29.49 -16.98 -1.22
CA TYR A 115 28.65 -15.82 -1.49
C TYR A 115 27.17 -16.10 -1.14
N MET A 116 26.60 -17.19 -1.65
CA MET A 116 25.19 -17.51 -1.43
C MET A 116 24.88 -17.89 0.02
N ILE A 117 25.77 -18.61 0.72
CA ILE A 117 25.61 -18.85 2.16
C ILE A 117 25.57 -17.51 2.91
N ASN A 118 26.48 -16.58 2.62
CA ASN A 118 26.46 -15.27 3.27
C ASN A 118 25.15 -14.52 2.96
N LEU A 119 24.65 -14.57 1.73
CA LEU A 119 23.40 -13.92 1.33
C LEU A 119 22.21 -14.48 2.12
N CYS A 120 22.06 -15.81 2.17
CA CYS A 120 20.97 -16.49 2.87
C CYS A 120 21.06 -16.41 4.40
N THR A 121 22.24 -16.17 4.97
CA THR A 121 22.43 -16.19 6.44
C THR A 121 22.66 -14.83 7.10
N LYS A 122 23.16 -13.81 6.37
CA LYS A 122 23.56 -12.51 6.96
C LYS A 122 22.73 -11.32 6.47
N GLU A 123 22.40 -11.25 5.19
CA GLU A 123 21.71 -10.10 4.56
C GLU A 123 20.18 -10.29 4.48
N PHE A 124 19.68 -11.43 4.95
CA PHE A 124 18.31 -11.88 4.82
C PHE A 124 17.25 -10.91 5.37
N ASN A 125 17.51 -10.31 6.53
CA ASN A 125 16.59 -9.36 7.15
C ASN A 125 16.39 -8.09 6.30
N ALA A 126 17.42 -7.67 5.55
CA ALA A 126 17.31 -6.51 4.65
C ALA A 126 16.45 -6.83 3.42
N PHE A 127 16.51 -8.07 2.91
CA PHE A 127 15.68 -8.51 1.79
C PHE A 127 14.20 -8.55 2.17
N LEU A 128 13.87 -9.18 3.31
CA LEU A 128 12.50 -9.24 3.82
C LEU A 128 11.91 -7.84 4.06
N GLN A 129 12.70 -6.90 4.58
CA GLN A 129 12.29 -5.51 4.76
C GLN A 129 11.90 -4.85 3.42
N GLY A 130 12.72 -5.05 2.37
CA GLY A 130 12.42 -4.56 1.03
C GLY A 130 11.08 -5.10 0.51
N GLN A 131 10.88 -6.42 0.62
CA GLN A 131 9.63 -7.07 0.19
C GLN A 131 8.40 -6.55 0.95
N ILE A 132 8.53 -6.25 2.25
CA ILE A 132 7.44 -5.67 3.05
C ILE A 132 7.06 -4.26 2.55
N PHE A 133 8.06 -3.45 2.19
CA PHE A 133 7.80 -2.12 1.64
C PHE A 133 7.16 -2.19 0.26
N ASP A 134 7.64 -3.08 -0.60
CA ASP A 134 7.06 -3.30 -1.94
C ASP A 134 5.64 -3.83 -1.85
N PHE A 135 5.35 -4.72 -0.90
CA PHE A 135 4.00 -5.18 -0.58
C PHE A 135 3.08 -4.00 -0.23
N TYR A 136 3.50 -3.11 0.67
CA TYR A 136 2.69 -1.95 1.04
C TYR A 136 2.49 -0.95 -0.11
N ILE A 137 3.55 -0.65 -0.86
CA ILE A 137 3.49 0.24 -2.03
C ILE A 137 2.51 -0.33 -3.07
N SER A 138 2.56 -1.65 -3.30
CA SER A 138 1.65 -2.34 -4.21
C SER A 138 0.21 -2.25 -3.72
N MET A 139 -0.05 -2.53 -2.44
CA MET A 139 -1.37 -2.39 -1.83
C MET A 139 -1.94 -0.97 -1.98
N TRP A 140 -1.13 0.05 -1.70
CA TRP A 140 -1.54 1.44 -1.88
C TRP A 140 -1.88 1.75 -3.35
N SER A 141 -1.06 1.27 -4.29
CA SER A 141 -1.26 1.51 -5.72
C SER A 141 -2.54 0.86 -6.25
N CYS A 142 -2.88 -0.35 -5.76
CA CYS A 142 -4.14 -1.02 -6.07
C CYS A 142 -5.35 -0.21 -5.56
N PHE A 143 -5.28 0.27 -4.31
CA PHE A 143 -6.30 1.15 -3.74
C PHE A 143 -6.48 2.44 -4.56
N GLU A 144 -5.39 3.15 -4.84
CA GLU A 144 -5.40 4.41 -5.60
C GLU A 144 -6.03 4.22 -6.99
N THR A 145 -5.72 3.12 -7.66
CA THR A 145 -6.29 2.79 -8.97
C THR A 145 -7.80 2.59 -8.92
N ALA A 146 -8.31 1.85 -7.93
CA ALA A 146 -9.74 1.62 -7.77
C ALA A 146 -10.49 2.91 -7.37
N ILE A 147 -9.92 3.74 -6.50
CA ILE A 147 -10.49 5.05 -6.16
C ILE A 147 -10.55 5.96 -7.39
N ASN A 148 -9.50 5.98 -8.21
CA ASN A 148 -9.49 6.78 -9.44
C ASN A 148 -10.57 6.32 -10.41
N ALA A 149 -10.85 5.02 -10.50
CA ALA A 149 -11.96 4.51 -11.29
C ALA A 149 -13.33 4.99 -10.76
N ILE A 150 -13.55 4.91 -9.44
CA ILE A 150 -14.77 5.42 -8.79
C ILE A 150 -14.94 6.94 -9.03
N PHE A 151 -13.83 7.67 -9.00
CA PHE A 151 -13.80 9.11 -9.13
C PHE A 151 -13.89 9.61 -10.59
N SER A 152 -13.41 8.83 -11.56
CA SER A 152 -13.28 9.24 -12.97
C SER A 152 -14.50 9.98 -13.56
N PRO A 153 -15.76 9.54 -13.32
CA PRO A 153 -16.96 10.24 -13.81
C PRO A 153 -17.14 11.68 -13.28
N TYR A 154 -16.44 12.05 -12.19
CA TYR A 154 -16.54 13.33 -11.48
C TYR A 154 -15.34 14.25 -11.69
N SER A 155 -14.35 13.81 -12.47
CA SER A 155 -13.10 14.53 -12.74
C SER A 155 -13.33 15.97 -13.21
N ALA A 156 -14.13 16.16 -14.27
CA ALA A 156 -14.44 17.47 -14.81
C ALA A 156 -15.12 18.40 -13.77
N GLN A 157 -16.01 17.86 -12.94
CA GLN A 157 -16.69 18.63 -11.90
C GLN A 157 -15.71 19.14 -10.83
N LEU A 158 -14.76 18.31 -10.43
CA LEU A 158 -13.71 18.71 -9.48
C LEU A 158 -12.76 19.74 -10.09
N GLU A 159 -12.31 19.51 -11.33
CA GLU A 159 -11.44 20.44 -12.06
C GLU A 159 -12.07 21.83 -12.13
N ASP A 160 -13.34 21.92 -12.53
CA ASP A 160 -14.08 23.18 -12.57
C ASP A 160 -14.15 23.83 -11.19
N LYS A 161 -14.44 23.05 -10.13
CA LYS A 161 -14.52 23.57 -8.75
C LYS A 161 -13.17 24.14 -8.30
N LEU A 162 -12.07 23.44 -8.55
CA LEU A 162 -10.73 23.85 -8.16
C LEU A 162 -10.24 25.05 -8.98
N ASN A 163 -10.46 25.05 -10.29
CA ASN A 163 -10.12 26.17 -11.17
C ASN A 163 -10.89 27.44 -10.80
N ASN A 164 -12.19 27.31 -10.50
CA ASN A 164 -13.00 28.43 -10.01
C ASN A 164 -12.52 28.97 -8.66
N SER A 165 -12.14 28.09 -7.73
CA SER A 165 -11.57 28.48 -6.43
C SER A 165 -10.23 29.19 -6.60
N HIS A 166 -9.34 28.65 -7.45
CA HIS A 166 -8.04 29.22 -7.77
C HIS A 166 -8.17 30.60 -8.42
N PHE A 167 -9.08 30.74 -9.40
CA PHE A 167 -9.40 32.01 -10.03
C PHE A 167 -9.86 33.06 -9.01
N LYS A 168 -10.82 32.69 -8.13
CA LYS A 168 -11.34 33.60 -7.08
C LYS A 168 -10.25 34.05 -6.11
N LYS A 169 -9.34 33.15 -5.71
CA LYS A 169 -8.20 33.50 -4.84
C LYS A 169 -7.27 34.52 -5.50
N ASN A 170 -6.94 34.33 -6.78
CA ASN A 170 -6.11 35.26 -7.53
C ASN A 170 -6.81 36.60 -7.75
N LEU A 171 -8.11 36.61 -8.06
CA LEU A 171 -8.89 37.83 -8.17
C LEU A 171 -8.88 38.62 -6.84
N ASN A 172 -9.04 37.94 -5.71
CA ASN A 172 -9.00 38.58 -4.40
C ASN A 172 -7.61 39.14 -4.07
N PHE A 173 -6.54 38.43 -4.43
CA PHE A 173 -5.18 38.94 -4.29
C PHE A 173 -4.96 40.19 -5.17
N LEU A 174 -5.36 40.18 -6.43
CA LEU A 174 -5.26 41.34 -7.33
C LEU A 174 -6.00 42.55 -6.75
N LYS A 175 -7.23 42.37 -6.26
CA LYS A 175 -7.99 43.44 -5.58
C LYS A 175 -7.25 44.04 -4.39
N GLN A 176 -6.46 43.26 -3.66
CA GLN A 176 -5.68 43.75 -2.51
C GLN A 176 -4.48 44.60 -2.92
N CYS A 177 -3.98 44.44 -4.15
CA CYS A 177 -2.88 45.25 -4.69
C CYS A 177 -3.29 46.69 -5.04
N PHE A 178 -4.59 46.97 -5.18
CA PHE A 178 -5.12 48.30 -5.48
C PHE A 178 -5.78 48.93 -4.25
N GLN A 179 -5.70 50.25 -4.10
CA GLN A 179 -6.30 50.95 -2.95
C GLN A 179 -7.64 51.62 -3.32
N GLY A 180 -7.77 52.14 -4.55
CA GLY A 180 -8.97 52.82 -5.02
C GLY A 180 -10.13 51.87 -5.30
N LYS A 181 -11.37 52.34 -5.02
CA LYS A 181 -12.59 51.57 -5.32
C LYS A 181 -12.76 51.32 -6.82
N GLU A 182 -12.51 52.35 -7.63
CA GLU A 182 -12.61 52.27 -9.09
C GLU A 182 -11.56 51.32 -9.69
N GLU A 183 -10.32 51.38 -9.21
CA GLU A 183 -9.24 50.48 -9.65
C GLU A 183 -9.57 49.01 -9.34
N LYS A 184 -10.10 48.74 -8.14
CA LYS A 184 -10.56 47.40 -7.74
C LYS A 184 -11.68 46.89 -8.63
N GLU A 185 -12.60 47.75 -9.04
CA GLU A 185 -13.71 47.39 -9.90
C GLU A 185 -13.24 47.14 -11.34
N TRP A 186 -12.37 48.02 -11.87
CA TRP A 186 -11.73 47.85 -13.17
C TRP A 186 -10.94 46.54 -13.29
N VAL A 187 -10.05 46.24 -12.33
CA VAL A 187 -9.27 44.99 -12.36
C VAL A 187 -10.18 43.76 -12.22
N SER A 188 -11.28 43.88 -11.48
CA SER A 188 -12.24 42.78 -11.34
C SER A 188 -12.91 42.44 -12.65
N ASN A 189 -13.32 43.46 -13.40
CA ASN A 189 -14.00 43.28 -14.67
C ASN A 189 -13.05 42.66 -15.70
N ILE A 190 -11.86 43.26 -15.88
CA ILE A 190 -10.85 42.72 -16.82
C ILE A 190 -10.46 41.28 -16.47
N PHE A 191 -10.14 41.01 -15.20
CA PHE A 191 -9.70 39.66 -14.84
C PHE A 191 -10.82 38.62 -15.00
N THR A 192 -12.08 39.01 -14.78
CA THR A 192 -13.25 38.15 -14.99
C THR A 192 -13.53 37.89 -16.47
N GLU A 193 -13.38 38.90 -17.33
CA GLU A 193 -13.49 38.75 -18.79
C GLU A 193 -12.47 37.72 -19.33
N HIS A 194 -11.25 37.71 -18.78
CA HIS A 194 -10.19 36.78 -19.16
C HIS A 194 -10.17 35.45 -18.38
N LYS A 195 -11.23 35.12 -17.63
CA LYS A 195 -11.26 33.92 -16.78
C LYS A 195 -10.95 32.62 -17.53
N SER A 196 -11.54 32.42 -18.71
CA SER A 196 -11.33 31.20 -19.51
C SER A 196 -9.88 31.07 -19.98
N GLU A 197 -9.26 32.18 -20.38
CA GLU A 197 -7.86 32.23 -20.77
C GLU A 197 -6.93 31.97 -19.58
N PHE A 198 -7.24 32.57 -18.42
CA PHE A 198 -6.51 32.32 -17.18
C PHE A 198 -6.53 30.85 -16.79
N ILE A 199 -7.71 30.21 -16.77
CA ILE A 199 -7.84 28.80 -16.40
C ILE A 199 -7.06 27.91 -17.38
N LYS A 200 -7.13 28.20 -18.68
CA LYS A 200 -6.36 27.46 -19.70
C LYS A 200 -4.85 27.59 -19.52
N LYS A 201 -4.37 28.78 -19.13
CA LYS A 201 -2.93 29.06 -18.97
C LYS A 201 -2.38 28.62 -17.61
N PHE A 202 -3.22 28.66 -16.58
CA PHE A 202 -2.87 28.35 -15.19
C PHE A 202 -3.87 27.36 -14.57
N PRO A 203 -4.00 26.15 -15.14
CA PRO A 203 -4.89 25.13 -14.61
C PRO A 203 -4.42 24.71 -13.22
N LYS A 204 -5.38 24.46 -12.33
CA LYS A 204 -5.06 23.94 -11.00
C LYS A 204 -4.82 22.44 -11.10
N TYR A 205 -3.64 21.99 -10.69
CA TYR A 205 -3.35 20.56 -10.53
C TYR A 205 -4.30 19.94 -9.50
N VAL A 206 -4.88 18.79 -9.85
CA VAL A 206 -5.73 17.97 -9.00
C VAL A 206 -4.85 16.90 -8.35
N SER A 207 -4.81 16.89 -7.01
CA SER A 207 -4.11 15.85 -6.26
C SER A 207 -5.07 14.75 -5.81
N PHE A 208 -4.55 13.55 -5.51
CA PHE A 208 -5.34 12.46 -4.92
C PHE A 208 -6.08 12.90 -3.63
N SER A 209 -5.47 13.79 -2.84
CA SER A 209 -6.12 14.37 -1.66
C SER A 209 -7.35 15.21 -2.04
N ASP A 210 -7.30 15.95 -3.15
CA ASP A 210 -8.45 16.70 -3.65
C ASP A 210 -9.58 15.76 -4.08
N GLU A 211 -9.24 14.65 -4.76
CA GLU A 211 -10.20 13.61 -5.18
C GLU A 211 -10.87 12.95 -3.98
N ILE A 212 -10.10 12.49 -2.99
CA ILE A 212 -10.63 11.94 -1.73
C ILE A 212 -11.50 12.97 -1.01
N ASN A 213 -11.06 14.23 -0.94
CA ASN A 213 -11.85 15.27 -0.27
C ASN A 213 -13.21 15.49 -0.95
N PHE A 214 -13.23 15.49 -2.28
CA PHE A 214 -14.43 15.60 -3.07
C PHE A 214 -15.34 14.38 -2.90
N LEU A 215 -14.77 13.17 -3.01
CA LEU A 215 -15.47 11.90 -2.86
C LEU A 215 -16.21 11.82 -1.52
N PHE A 216 -15.52 12.06 -0.41
CA PHE A 216 -16.12 12.05 0.92
C PHE A 216 -17.11 13.22 1.17
N GLY A 217 -16.92 14.35 0.50
CA GLY A 217 -17.72 15.56 0.71
C GLY A 217 -19.02 15.58 -0.09
N GLU A 218 -18.98 15.12 -1.34
CA GLU A 218 -20.03 15.36 -2.33
C GLU A 218 -20.64 14.07 -2.88
N ILE A 219 -19.86 12.97 -2.90
CA ILE A 219 -20.27 11.71 -3.53
C ILE A 219 -20.84 10.75 -2.48
N LEU A 220 -20.07 10.47 -1.43
CA LEU A 220 -20.37 9.43 -0.44
C LEU A 220 -21.23 9.95 0.71
N LYS A 221 -22.53 10.14 0.47
CA LYS A 221 -23.47 10.61 1.49
C LYS A 221 -23.75 9.53 2.52
N ASN A 222 -23.82 8.27 2.07
CA ASN A 222 -24.13 7.12 2.91
C ASN A 222 -22.91 6.46 3.58
N TYR A 223 -21.75 7.15 3.61
CA TYR A 223 -20.55 6.67 4.29
C TYR A 223 -20.71 6.69 5.81
N THR A 224 -20.56 5.54 6.46
CA THR A 224 -20.90 5.40 7.89
C THR A 224 -19.71 5.52 8.84
N ARG A 225 -18.48 5.35 8.37
CA ARG A 225 -17.26 5.55 9.18
C ARG A 225 -16.94 7.03 9.39
N ASP A 226 -16.03 7.32 10.32
CA ASP A 226 -15.56 8.68 10.58
C ASP A 226 -14.72 9.21 9.40
N LYS A 227 -15.37 10.02 8.55
CA LYS A 227 -14.75 10.65 7.37
C LYS A 227 -13.49 11.45 7.70
N LYS A 228 -13.42 12.11 8.86
CA LYS A 228 -12.26 12.93 9.22
C LYS A 228 -11.09 12.02 9.55
N LYS A 229 -11.33 11.00 10.38
CA LYS A 229 -10.32 10.02 10.77
C LYS A 229 -9.79 9.26 9.55
N ASP A 230 -10.68 8.77 8.69
CA ASP A 230 -10.27 7.99 7.52
C ASP A 230 -9.47 8.84 6.51
N LYS A 231 -9.81 10.13 6.34
CA LYS A 231 -8.97 11.06 5.56
C LYS A 231 -7.58 11.25 6.16
N GLU A 232 -7.47 11.36 7.48
CA GLU A 232 -6.17 11.45 8.16
C GLU A 232 -5.33 10.19 7.95
N ILE A 233 -5.95 9.00 8.00
CA ILE A 233 -5.33 7.72 7.69
C ILE A 233 -4.83 7.70 6.25
N LEU A 234 -5.69 8.00 5.27
CA LEU A 234 -5.30 8.00 3.85
C LEU A 234 -4.17 9.00 3.56
N LEU A 235 -4.20 10.18 4.17
CA LEU A 235 -3.13 11.17 4.03
C LEU A 235 -1.80 10.65 4.60
N TYR A 236 -1.84 9.99 5.75
CA TYR A 236 -0.67 9.33 6.32
C TYR A 236 -0.14 8.24 5.39
N CYS A 237 -1.03 7.37 4.91
CA CYS A 237 -0.67 6.24 4.05
C CYS A 237 -0.07 6.67 2.71
N GLY A 238 -0.66 7.66 2.03
CA GLY A 238 -0.11 8.18 0.77
C GLY A 238 1.23 8.88 0.97
N ARG A 239 1.40 9.58 2.10
CA ARG A 239 2.69 10.18 2.47
C ARG A 239 3.74 9.12 2.77
N LEU A 240 3.37 8.04 3.46
CA LEU A 240 4.24 6.91 3.70
C LEU A 240 4.69 6.27 2.38
N ARG A 241 3.76 6.01 1.44
CA ARG A 241 4.08 5.50 0.10
C ARG A 241 5.13 6.37 -0.60
N ASN A 242 4.94 7.68 -0.60
CA ASN A 242 5.90 8.62 -1.18
C ASN A 242 7.24 8.62 -0.45
N THR A 243 7.23 8.43 0.87
CA THR A 243 8.46 8.36 1.67
C THR A 243 9.25 7.09 1.35
N LEU A 244 8.59 5.94 1.22
CA LEU A 244 9.23 4.67 0.85
C LEU A 244 9.86 4.75 -0.55
N HIS A 245 9.19 5.35 -1.54
CA HIS A 245 9.80 5.63 -2.84
C HIS A 245 11.03 6.54 -2.79
N ASN A 246 11.13 7.40 -1.77
CA ASN A 246 12.29 8.26 -1.54
C ASN A 246 13.35 7.55 -0.66
N ASN A 247 13.58 6.26 -0.86
CA ASN A 247 14.50 5.43 -0.08
C ASN A 247 14.20 5.45 1.44
N GLY A 248 12.92 5.61 1.79
CA GLY A 248 12.44 5.69 3.17
C GLY A 248 12.74 7.00 3.88
N LEU A 249 13.32 8.02 3.24
CA LEU A 249 13.66 9.31 3.88
C LEU A 249 12.46 10.28 3.85
N ASN A 250 11.93 10.64 5.01
CA ASN A 250 10.82 11.57 5.10
C ASN A 250 11.29 13.03 4.93
N LYS A 251 10.96 13.65 3.79
CA LYS A 251 11.35 15.03 3.47
C LYS A 251 10.38 16.11 3.98
N GLY A 252 9.17 15.74 4.40
CA GLY A 252 8.20 16.71 4.93
C GLY A 252 8.27 16.84 6.46
N ASP A 253 7.32 17.57 7.04
CA ASP A 253 7.21 17.82 8.49
C ASP A 253 6.90 16.56 9.30
N ASP A 254 7.15 16.56 10.60
CA ASP A 254 6.78 15.44 11.47
C ASP A 254 5.28 15.09 11.33
N LYS A 255 4.99 13.80 11.29
CA LYS A 255 3.61 13.30 11.21
C LYS A 255 3.46 12.05 12.05
N GLU A 256 2.40 12.01 12.84
CA GLU A 256 2.00 10.83 13.57
C GLU A 256 0.50 10.54 13.39
N ILE A 257 0.14 9.28 13.55
CA ILE A 257 -1.24 8.84 13.61
C ILE A 257 -1.37 7.63 14.54
N MET A 258 -2.52 7.53 15.22
CA MET A 258 -2.87 6.39 16.05
C MET A 258 -3.90 5.51 15.34
N ILE A 259 -3.57 4.22 15.19
CA ILE A 259 -4.47 3.21 14.61
C ILE A 259 -4.55 2.06 15.59
N GLY A 260 -5.76 1.81 16.10
CA GLY A 260 -5.96 0.95 17.27
C GLY A 260 -5.13 1.45 18.45
N ASN A 261 -4.26 0.59 18.97
CA ASN A 261 -3.34 0.90 20.06
C ASN A 261 -1.91 1.15 19.59
N HIS A 262 -1.69 1.32 18.28
CA HIS A 262 -0.37 1.52 17.70
C HIS A 262 -0.19 2.96 17.22
N VAL A 263 1.00 3.52 17.42
CA VAL A 263 1.34 4.89 17.00
C VAL A 263 2.37 4.83 15.88
N PHE A 264 1.94 5.25 14.69
CA PHE A 264 2.81 5.36 13.52
C PHE A 264 3.43 6.76 13.47
N LYS A 265 4.74 6.85 13.19
CA LYS A 265 5.48 8.11 13.18
C LYS A 265 6.37 8.22 11.95
N MET A 266 6.40 9.40 11.35
CA MET A 266 7.38 9.83 10.35
C MET A 266 8.00 11.13 10.83
N LYS A 267 9.31 11.12 11.09
CA LYS A 267 10.07 12.30 11.54
C LYS A 267 10.80 12.94 10.38
N HIS A 268 10.92 14.26 10.40
CA HIS A 268 11.56 15.03 9.35
C HIS A 268 13.03 14.66 9.21
N SER A 269 13.47 14.44 7.97
CA SER A 269 14.84 14.05 7.61
C SER A 269 15.31 12.74 8.27
N GLU A 270 14.39 11.91 8.75
CA GLU A 270 14.69 10.58 9.27
C GLU A 270 14.20 9.49 8.32
N LYS A 271 14.86 8.32 8.37
CA LYS A 271 14.35 7.12 7.72
C LYS A 271 13.12 6.63 8.48
N VAL A 272 12.10 6.20 7.74
CA VAL A 272 10.96 5.51 8.34
C VAL A 272 11.48 4.23 8.97
N TYR A 273 11.32 4.15 10.29
CA TYR A 273 11.64 2.98 11.09
C TYR A 273 10.35 2.44 11.70
N TYR A 274 10.18 1.13 11.59
CA TYR A 274 9.14 0.40 12.30
C TYR A 274 9.80 -0.43 13.38
N GLU A 275 9.34 -0.29 14.62
CA GLU A 275 9.73 -1.20 15.70
C GLU A 275 9.29 -2.63 15.37
N SER A 276 8.15 -2.80 14.69
CA SER A 276 7.69 -4.04 14.09
C SER A 276 7.20 -3.79 12.66
N TYR A 277 7.90 -4.34 11.66
CA TYR A 277 7.46 -4.25 10.25
C TYR A 277 6.09 -4.91 10.00
N GLN A 278 5.64 -5.76 10.92
CA GLN A 278 4.31 -6.38 10.83
C GLN A 278 3.17 -5.40 11.10
N ASP A 279 3.47 -4.20 11.63
CA ASP A 279 2.48 -3.17 11.94
C ASP A 279 1.94 -2.55 10.64
N ILE A 280 2.66 -2.68 9.53
CA ILE A 280 2.19 -2.27 8.20
C ILE A 280 0.86 -2.95 7.82
N MET A 281 0.58 -4.15 8.34
CA MET A 281 -0.71 -4.83 8.12
C MET A 281 -1.87 -4.08 8.76
N LEU A 282 -1.65 -3.28 9.81
CA LEU A 282 -2.70 -2.43 10.37
C LEU A 282 -3.10 -1.35 9.35
N LEU A 283 -2.13 -0.74 8.67
CA LEU A 283 -2.38 0.24 7.62
C LEU A 283 -3.07 -0.39 6.41
N VAL A 284 -2.62 -1.56 5.97
CA VAL A 284 -3.24 -2.30 4.85
C VAL A 284 -4.70 -2.66 5.16
N ASN A 285 -4.97 -3.12 6.38
CA ASN A 285 -6.34 -3.41 6.80
C ASN A 285 -7.23 -2.18 6.81
N GLU A 286 -6.74 -1.03 7.32
CA GLU A 286 -7.50 0.22 7.30
C GLU A 286 -7.75 0.71 5.87
N ILE A 287 -6.77 0.62 4.97
CA ILE A 287 -6.95 0.97 3.55
C ILE A 287 -8.07 0.11 2.94
N PHE A 288 -8.06 -1.19 3.21
CA PHE A 288 -9.10 -2.09 2.72
C PHE A 288 -10.48 -1.78 3.32
N ASP A 289 -10.56 -1.55 4.63
CA ASP A 289 -11.83 -1.23 5.29
C ASP A 289 -12.43 0.10 4.81
N ILE A 290 -11.57 1.10 4.60
CA ILE A 290 -11.98 2.38 4.03
C ILE A 290 -12.52 2.16 2.63
N TYR A 291 -11.85 1.36 1.79
CA TYR A 291 -12.31 1.04 0.45
C TYR A 291 -13.65 0.28 0.43
N ALA A 292 -13.81 -0.75 1.26
CA ALA A 292 -15.05 -1.51 1.36
C ALA A 292 -16.23 -0.60 1.72
N GLU A 293 -16.02 0.32 2.67
CA GLU A 293 -17.05 1.31 3.03
C GLU A 293 -17.29 2.34 1.93
N ILE A 294 -16.26 2.75 1.18
CA ILE A 294 -16.40 3.61 -0.01
C ILE A 294 -17.28 2.91 -1.05
N LEU A 295 -17.01 1.65 -1.39
CA LEU A 295 -17.79 0.87 -2.35
C LEU A 295 -19.25 0.75 -1.92
N LYS A 296 -19.47 0.38 -0.66
CA LYS A 296 -20.82 0.24 -0.09
C LYS A 296 -21.60 1.56 -0.18
N ALA A 297 -21.02 2.66 0.29
CA ALA A 297 -21.67 3.96 0.25
C ALA A 297 -21.94 4.42 -1.19
N TRP A 298 -20.97 4.25 -2.08
CA TRP A 298 -21.07 4.62 -3.48
C TRP A 298 -22.15 3.86 -4.24
N ASN A 299 -22.33 2.56 -3.96
CA ASN A 299 -23.39 1.76 -4.57
C ASN A 299 -24.78 2.23 -4.12
N ILE A 300 -24.97 2.50 -2.83
CA ILE A 300 -26.24 3.06 -2.32
C ILE A 300 -26.51 4.42 -2.97
N ASP A 301 -25.49 5.29 -2.98
CA ASP A 301 -25.60 6.64 -3.55
C ASP A 301 -25.78 6.67 -5.08
N LYS A 302 -25.48 5.55 -5.77
CA LYS A 302 -25.74 5.36 -7.21
C LYS A 302 -27.18 4.95 -7.48
N GLU A 303 -27.75 4.08 -6.67
CA GLU A 303 -29.15 3.63 -6.81
C GLU A 303 -30.15 4.75 -6.52
N ASP A 304 -29.76 5.72 -5.68
CA ASP A 304 -30.57 6.90 -5.32
C ASP A 304 -30.54 8.04 -6.39
N ARG A 305 -29.87 7.86 -7.54
CA ARG A 305 -29.74 8.87 -8.62
C ARG A 305 -30.48 8.50 -9.88
#